data_AF-A0A164KAI4-F1
#
_entry.id   AF-A0A164KAI4-F1
#
_cell.length_a   1.000
_cell.length_b   1.000
_cell.length_c   1.000
_cell.angle_alpha   90.00
_cell.angle_beta   90.00
_cell.angle_gamma   90.00
#
_symmetry.space_group_name_H-M   'P 1'
#
loop_
_entity.id
_entity.type
_entity.pdbx_description
1 polymer ?
#
loop_
_entity_poly.entity_id
_entity_poly.type
_entity_poly.pdbx_seq_one_letter_code
_entity_poly.pdbx_strand_id
1 'polypeptide(L)'
;MPAKFICHFWKFAHDVGSLIKEYQGKTEDSTPFLSRWHGKTHPWYCQALWLGHWKANSAATLGEKQEQGFAYFSSLALKTKRMDRGSQRDSMSSIILYFNAKKNRKIASTLTKRLKKAWKNAPFLRAKLKEMLNEKKLREDQVPELLQKLQEKAINHQHHLTTSNLPLDHERNHLEGLHMALQRFKKRIEAEEVTAKERMKIRVNLRKTKEDAETFIVTINAALPQILADCENRERKNERKEGDDEIRKWRLVTPQDFDCGIFPWQSLGGTIEDDFELIDVWMLSQRYEEEISETEKEMREYIEGLTTKKNSLHEEILERYAVGTK
;
A
#
# COMPACT_ATOMS: atom_id res chain seq x y z
N MET A 1 3.69 -12.16 -5.78
CA MET A 1 3.91 -11.08 -6.77
C MET A 1 2.58 -10.46 -7.21
N PRO A 2 2.05 -9.46 -6.48
CA PRO A 2 1.15 -8.48 -7.10
C PRO A 2 1.58 -7.02 -6.86
N ALA A 3 2.61 -6.79 -6.06
CA ALA A 3 2.95 -5.49 -5.50
C ALA A 3 3.39 -4.43 -6.51
N LYS A 4 4.30 -4.81 -7.41
CA LYS A 4 4.86 -3.90 -8.41
C LYS A 4 3.90 -3.61 -9.57
N PHE A 5 2.77 -4.34 -9.66
CA PHE A 5 1.92 -4.27 -10.85
C PHE A 5 1.21 -2.93 -11.00
N ILE A 6 0.61 -2.42 -9.92
CA ILE A 6 -0.07 -1.14 -9.98
C ILE A 6 0.93 0.01 -10.22
N CYS A 7 2.09 -0.04 -9.57
CA CYS A 7 3.06 1.06 -9.62
C CYS A 7 3.84 1.15 -10.93
N HIS A 8 4.07 0.02 -11.63
CA HIS A 8 4.81 0.00 -12.90
C HIS A 8 3.93 -0.29 -14.11
N PHE A 9 2.93 -1.15 -13.96
CA PHE A 9 2.16 -1.70 -15.08
C PHE A 9 0.76 -1.12 -15.19
N TRP A 10 0.32 -0.19 -14.34
CA TRP A 10 -1.00 0.42 -14.51
C TRP A 10 -1.10 1.22 -15.82
N LYS A 11 -0.08 2.03 -16.15
CA LYS A 11 -0.02 2.74 -17.43
C LYS A 11 -0.05 1.76 -18.61
N PHE A 12 0.79 0.72 -18.56
CA PHE A 12 0.77 -0.36 -19.55
C PHE A 12 -0.61 -1.04 -19.65
N ALA A 13 -1.26 -1.32 -18.52
CA ALA A 13 -2.58 -1.94 -18.51
C ALA A 13 -3.61 -1.04 -19.17
N HIS A 14 -3.59 0.27 -18.89
CA HIS A 14 -4.44 1.26 -19.55
C HIS A 14 -4.17 1.35 -21.05
N ASP A 15 -2.89 1.37 -21.48
CA ASP A 15 -2.51 1.38 -22.89
C ASP A 15 -3.04 0.11 -23.60
N VAL A 16 -2.88 -1.06 -22.98
CA VAL A 16 -3.46 -2.32 -23.47
C VAL A 16 -4.99 -2.29 -23.51
N GLY A 17 -5.62 -1.71 -22.49
CA GLY A 17 -7.07 -1.51 -22.43
C GLY A 17 -7.58 -0.63 -23.56
N SER A 18 -6.82 0.41 -23.94
CA SER A 18 -7.16 1.26 -25.08
C SER A 18 -7.05 0.57 -26.44
N LEU A 19 -6.18 -0.46 -26.53
CA LEU A 19 -5.98 -1.25 -27.74
C LEU A 19 -6.96 -2.43 -27.86
N ILE A 20 -7.47 -2.95 -26.74
CA ILE A 20 -8.32 -4.16 -26.69
C ILE A 20 -9.66 -3.80 -26.04
N LYS A 21 -10.73 -3.71 -26.86
CA LYS A 21 -12.08 -3.31 -26.42
C LYS A 21 -12.62 -4.12 -25.24
N GLU A 22 -12.33 -5.42 -25.17
CA GLU A 22 -12.76 -6.29 -24.08
C GLU A 22 -12.09 -5.96 -22.73
N TYR A 23 -10.93 -5.29 -22.77
CA TYR A 23 -10.18 -4.86 -21.59
C TYR A 23 -10.37 -3.38 -21.27
N GLN A 24 -10.86 -2.57 -22.21
CA GLN A 24 -11.09 -1.14 -22.05
C GLN A 24 -11.94 -0.81 -20.81
N GLY A 25 -13.10 -1.45 -20.67
CA GLY A 25 -13.98 -1.22 -19.51
C GLY A 25 -13.29 -1.56 -18.18
N LYS A 26 -12.38 -2.54 -18.16
CA LYS A 26 -11.65 -2.87 -16.93
C LYS A 26 -10.68 -1.78 -16.51
N THR A 27 -10.11 -1.03 -17.45
CA THR A 27 -9.13 0.02 -17.16
C THR A 27 -9.78 1.39 -16.97
N GLU A 28 -10.93 1.63 -17.59
CA GLU A 28 -11.71 2.88 -17.45
C GLU A 28 -12.58 2.86 -16.18
N ASP A 29 -13.23 1.74 -15.87
CA ASP A 29 -14.14 1.63 -14.72
C ASP A 29 -13.42 1.33 -13.40
N SER A 30 -12.13 0.97 -13.44
CA SER A 30 -11.37 0.63 -12.25
C SER A 30 -10.22 1.58 -12.00
N THR A 31 -10.05 1.94 -10.73
CA THR A 31 -8.95 2.79 -10.29
C THR A 31 -7.92 1.95 -9.53
N PRO A 32 -6.62 2.07 -9.83
CA PRO A 32 -5.57 1.27 -9.21
C PRO A 32 -5.53 1.47 -7.70
N PHE A 33 -5.50 0.40 -6.92
CA PHE A 33 -5.68 0.47 -5.47
C PHE A 33 -4.61 -0.36 -4.74
N LEU A 34 -3.78 0.29 -3.92
CA LEU A 34 -2.89 -0.40 -2.98
C LEU A 34 -3.55 -0.46 -1.61
N SER A 35 -3.66 -1.64 -0.99
CA SER A 35 -4.10 -1.70 0.40
C SER A 35 -3.20 -0.84 1.30
N ARG A 36 -3.65 -0.48 2.50
CA ARG A 36 -2.88 0.38 3.39
C ARG A 36 -1.54 -0.24 3.79
N TRP A 37 -1.52 -1.50 4.23
CA TRP A 37 -0.30 -2.18 4.66
C TRP A 37 0.61 -2.46 3.49
N HIS A 38 0.04 -2.81 2.33
CA HIS A 38 0.83 -3.07 1.16
C HIS A 38 1.39 -1.78 0.55
N GLY A 39 0.55 -0.78 0.34
CA GLY A 39 0.91 0.55 -0.13
C GLY A 39 2.00 1.20 0.70
N LYS A 40 1.96 1.04 2.03
CA LYS A 40 3.03 1.51 2.92
C LYS A 40 4.41 0.93 2.62
N THR A 41 4.52 -0.17 1.88
CA THR A 41 5.82 -0.77 1.47
C THR A 41 6.43 -0.11 0.24
N HIS A 42 5.68 0.72 -0.47
CA HIS A 42 6.12 1.40 -1.69
C HIS A 42 6.86 2.71 -1.41
N PRO A 43 7.58 3.26 -2.40
CA PRO A 43 8.13 4.61 -2.35
C PRO A 43 7.05 5.69 -2.16
N TRP A 44 7.46 6.88 -1.69
CA TRP A 44 6.54 7.98 -1.36
C TRP A 44 5.64 8.40 -2.54
N TYR A 45 6.19 8.45 -3.76
CA TYR A 45 5.44 8.86 -4.95
C TYR A 45 4.36 7.84 -5.32
N CYS A 46 4.67 6.54 -5.21
CA CYS A 46 3.68 5.48 -5.39
C CYS A 46 2.57 5.54 -4.34
N GLN A 47 2.93 5.86 -3.08
CA GLN A 47 1.95 6.04 -2.02
C GLN A 47 1.04 7.25 -2.32
N ALA A 48 1.61 8.38 -2.73
CA ALA A 48 0.83 9.58 -3.02
C ALA A 48 -0.21 9.39 -4.13
N LEU A 49 0.07 8.50 -5.10
CA LEU A 49 -0.82 8.22 -6.24
C LEU A 49 -1.81 7.10 -5.97
N TRP A 50 -1.37 6.01 -5.34
CA TRP A 50 -2.09 4.73 -5.37
C TRP A 50 -2.51 4.18 -4.01
N LEU A 51 -2.15 4.85 -2.91
CA LEU A 51 -2.49 4.37 -1.57
C LEU A 51 -4.00 4.39 -1.36
N GLY A 52 -4.54 3.23 -1.01
CA GLY A 52 -5.98 2.98 -1.01
C GLY A 52 -6.73 3.88 -0.04
N HIS A 53 -6.17 4.11 1.15
CA HIS A 53 -6.77 5.00 2.15
C HIS A 53 -6.61 6.50 1.82
N TRP A 54 -5.96 6.85 0.71
CA TRP A 54 -5.98 8.21 0.15
C TRP A 54 -7.08 8.37 -0.92
N LYS A 55 -7.96 7.38 -1.10
CA LYS A 55 -9.08 7.47 -2.03
C LYS A 55 -10.38 7.72 -1.28
N ALA A 56 -11.21 8.60 -1.84
CA ALA A 56 -12.57 8.83 -1.38
C ALA A 56 -13.35 7.50 -1.27
N ASN A 57 -14.18 7.35 -0.24
CA ASN A 57 -15.02 6.18 0.01
C ASN A 57 -14.27 4.83 0.18
N SER A 58 -12.95 4.86 0.42
CA SER A 58 -12.18 3.63 0.62
C SER A 58 -12.31 3.07 2.03
N ALA A 59 -12.86 3.80 3.00
CA ALA A 59 -12.69 3.47 4.43
C ALA A 59 -11.20 3.25 4.82
N ALA A 60 -10.94 2.84 6.06
CA ALA A 60 -9.57 2.74 6.58
C ALA A 60 -8.89 1.39 6.31
N THR A 61 -9.67 0.35 6.00
CA THR A 61 -9.19 -1.04 5.90
C THR A 61 -9.65 -1.80 4.65
N LEU A 62 -10.19 -1.10 3.66
CA LEU A 62 -10.60 -1.73 2.39
C LEU A 62 -9.40 -2.35 1.66
N GLY A 63 -9.66 -3.47 0.98
CA GLY A 63 -8.64 -4.27 0.29
C GLY A 63 -7.79 -5.18 1.19
N GLU A 64 -7.63 -4.86 2.48
CA GLU A 64 -6.79 -5.65 3.40
C GLU A 64 -7.26 -7.09 3.58
N LYS A 65 -8.57 -7.28 3.75
CA LYS A 65 -9.17 -8.62 3.90
C LYS A 65 -8.95 -9.47 2.64
N GLN A 66 -9.01 -8.85 1.47
CA GLN A 66 -8.83 -9.52 0.20
C GLN A 66 -7.36 -9.96 0.01
N GLU A 67 -6.40 -9.09 0.32
CA GLU A 67 -4.98 -9.43 0.25
C GLU A 67 -4.60 -10.53 1.23
N GLN A 68 -5.14 -10.52 2.45
CA GLN A 68 -4.94 -11.61 3.42
C GLN A 68 -5.50 -12.94 2.89
N GLY A 69 -6.67 -12.90 2.24
CA GLY A 69 -7.26 -14.06 1.57
C GLY A 69 -6.34 -14.59 0.46
N PHE A 70 -5.84 -13.71 -0.41
CA PHE A 70 -4.92 -14.09 -1.48
C PHE A 70 -3.59 -14.66 -0.96
N ALA A 71 -3.03 -14.08 0.10
CA ALA A 71 -1.84 -14.62 0.74
C ALA A 71 -2.10 -16.03 1.31
N TYR A 72 -3.25 -16.24 1.95
CA TYR A 72 -3.67 -17.54 2.48
C TYR A 72 -3.78 -18.59 1.36
N PHE A 73 -4.54 -18.30 0.30
CA PHE A 73 -4.72 -19.23 -0.81
C PHE A 73 -3.44 -19.47 -1.62
N SER A 74 -2.60 -18.45 -1.82
CA SER A 74 -1.31 -18.61 -2.49
C SER A 74 -0.40 -19.56 -1.72
N SER A 75 -0.36 -19.46 -0.39
CA SER A 75 0.42 -20.38 0.44
C SER A 75 -0.06 -21.83 0.35
N LEU A 76 -1.37 -22.04 0.15
CA LEU A 76 -1.97 -23.37 0.02
C LEU A 76 -1.74 -23.94 -1.37
N ALA A 77 -1.84 -23.12 -2.41
CA ALA A 77 -1.52 -23.52 -3.77
C ALA A 77 -0.09 -24.07 -3.88
N LEU A 78 0.86 -23.46 -3.16
CA LEU A 78 2.24 -23.96 -3.07
C LEU A 78 2.34 -25.32 -2.38
N LYS A 79 1.57 -25.54 -1.30
CA LYS A 79 1.54 -26.81 -0.57
C LYS A 79 0.90 -27.93 -1.38
N THR A 80 -0.15 -27.62 -2.14
CA THR A 80 -0.88 -28.60 -2.96
C THR A 80 -0.25 -28.83 -4.33
N LYS A 81 0.79 -28.07 -4.71
CA LYS A 81 1.39 -28.10 -6.07
C LYS A 81 1.89 -29.49 -6.50
N ARG A 82 2.30 -30.33 -5.55
CA ARG A 82 2.84 -31.68 -5.80
C ARG A 82 1.80 -32.79 -5.75
N MET A 83 0.54 -32.45 -5.47
CA MET A 83 -0.55 -33.42 -5.47
C MET A 83 -0.95 -33.74 -6.92
N ASP A 84 -1.58 -34.90 -7.15
CA ASP A 84 -2.24 -35.14 -8.42
C ASP A 84 -3.39 -34.14 -8.63
N ARG A 85 -3.82 -33.96 -9.89
CA ARG A 85 -4.82 -32.95 -10.25
C ARG A 85 -6.16 -33.16 -9.55
N GLY A 86 -6.58 -34.41 -9.33
CA GLY A 86 -7.83 -34.73 -8.64
C GLY A 86 -7.76 -34.33 -7.19
N SER A 87 -6.75 -34.83 -6.47
CA SER A 87 -6.52 -34.51 -5.06
C SER A 87 -6.28 -33.02 -4.83
N GLN A 88 -5.60 -32.33 -5.75
CA GLN A 88 -5.41 -30.88 -5.67
C GLN A 88 -6.76 -30.14 -5.75
N ARG A 89 -7.61 -30.51 -6.71
CA ARG A 89 -8.93 -29.89 -6.89
C ARG A 89 -9.81 -30.08 -5.65
N ASP A 90 -9.87 -31.30 -5.12
CA ASP A 90 -10.70 -31.62 -3.96
C ASP A 90 -10.18 -30.92 -2.70
N SER A 91 -8.85 -30.90 -2.51
CA SER A 91 -8.22 -30.19 -1.41
C SER A 91 -8.49 -28.69 -1.47
N MET A 92 -8.33 -28.06 -2.64
CA MET A 92 -8.60 -26.63 -2.82
C MET A 92 -10.07 -26.30 -2.57
N SER A 93 -10.99 -27.12 -3.09
CA SER A 93 -12.44 -26.95 -2.85
C SER A 93 -12.77 -27.03 -1.36
N SER A 94 -12.26 -28.06 -0.66
CA SER A 94 -12.45 -28.23 0.78
C SER A 94 -11.88 -27.06 1.60
N ILE A 95 -10.69 -26.59 1.23
CA ILE A 95 -10.03 -25.43 1.85
C ILE A 95 -10.87 -24.16 1.69
N ILE A 96 -11.41 -23.91 0.49
CA ILE A 96 -12.25 -22.74 0.22
C ILE A 96 -13.55 -22.79 1.04
N LEU A 97 -14.20 -23.97 1.09
CA LEU A 97 -15.39 -24.17 1.91
C LEU A 97 -15.10 -23.92 3.39
N TYR A 98 -13.99 -24.46 3.91
CA TYR A 98 -13.56 -24.22 5.28
C TYR A 98 -13.27 -22.74 5.55
N PHE A 99 -12.58 -22.05 4.64
CA PHE A 99 -12.29 -20.62 4.76
C PHE A 99 -13.58 -19.80 4.81
N ASN A 100 -14.55 -20.09 3.95
CA ASN A 100 -15.84 -19.42 3.91
C ASN A 100 -16.66 -19.68 5.19
N ALA A 101 -16.71 -20.93 5.66
CA ALA A 101 -17.38 -21.28 6.91
C ALA A 101 -16.74 -20.55 8.11
N LYS A 102 -15.41 -20.50 8.16
CA LYS A 102 -14.66 -19.77 9.18
C LYS A 102 -14.92 -18.26 9.10
N LYS A 103 -14.97 -17.69 7.90
CA LYS A 103 -15.32 -16.28 7.67
C LYS A 103 -16.70 -15.99 8.24
N ASN A 104 -17.71 -16.78 7.86
CA ASN A 104 -19.10 -16.63 8.31
C ASN A 104 -19.24 -16.67 9.83
N ARG A 105 -18.57 -17.62 10.51
CA ARG A 105 -18.57 -17.71 11.98
C ARG A 105 -17.96 -16.50 12.67
N LYS A 106 -17.07 -15.77 11.99
CA LYS A 106 -16.32 -14.66 12.57
C LYS A 106 -16.83 -13.28 12.13
N ILE A 107 -17.86 -13.19 11.29
CA ILE A 107 -18.36 -11.90 10.77
C ILE A 107 -18.70 -10.95 11.92
N ALA A 108 -19.59 -11.37 12.84
CA ALA A 108 -19.99 -10.56 13.98
C ALA A 108 -18.79 -10.03 14.79
N SER A 109 -17.89 -10.93 15.24
CA SER A 109 -16.69 -10.52 15.98
C SER A 109 -15.78 -9.60 15.17
N THR A 110 -15.65 -9.82 13.86
CA THR A 110 -14.78 -9.03 12.99
C THR A 110 -15.32 -7.62 12.83
N LEU A 111 -16.62 -7.47 12.59
CA LEU A 111 -17.30 -6.18 12.48
C LEU A 111 -17.21 -5.40 13.79
N THR A 112 -17.50 -6.04 14.94
CA THR A 112 -17.36 -5.38 16.25
C THR A 112 -15.94 -4.91 16.52
N LYS A 113 -14.92 -5.73 16.20
CA LYS A 113 -13.51 -5.33 16.38
C LYS A 113 -13.13 -4.17 15.46
N ARG A 114 -13.62 -4.18 14.23
CA ARG A 114 -13.37 -3.12 13.24
C ARG A 114 -14.00 -1.80 13.67
N LEU A 115 -15.26 -1.84 14.12
CA LEU A 115 -15.97 -0.68 14.64
C LEU A 115 -15.27 -0.10 15.88
N LYS A 116 -14.94 -0.94 16.87
CA LYS A 116 -14.20 -0.50 18.07
C LYS A 116 -12.86 0.17 17.72
N LYS A 117 -12.14 -0.39 16.74
CA LYS A 117 -10.89 0.20 16.26
C LYS A 117 -11.13 1.56 15.59
N ALA A 118 -12.19 1.69 14.79
CA ALA A 118 -12.54 2.94 14.14
C ALA A 118 -12.95 4.02 15.15
N TRP A 119 -13.79 3.69 16.13
CA TRP A 119 -14.15 4.57 17.24
C TRP A 119 -12.96 5.04 18.09
N LYS A 120 -11.94 4.20 18.29
CA LYS A 120 -10.71 4.61 18.98
C LYS A 120 -9.86 5.56 18.12
N ASN A 121 -9.71 5.24 16.83
CA ASN A 121 -8.74 5.93 15.97
C ASN A 121 -9.26 7.22 15.36
N ALA A 122 -10.56 7.31 15.00
CA ALA A 122 -11.14 8.52 14.43
C ALA A 122 -10.91 9.77 15.31
N PRO A 123 -11.30 9.80 16.60
CA PRO A 123 -11.09 10.98 17.44
C PRO A 123 -9.60 11.24 17.70
N PHE A 124 -8.80 10.19 17.87
CA PHE A 124 -7.36 10.31 18.07
C PHE A 124 -6.67 11.00 16.87
N LEU A 125 -6.98 10.56 15.65
CA LEU A 125 -6.41 11.13 14.43
C LEU A 125 -6.94 12.55 14.18
N ARG A 126 -8.20 12.82 14.51
CA ARG A 126 -8.76 14.17 14.42
C ARG A 126 -8.07 15.14 15.39
N ALA A 127 -7.74 14.69 16.59
CA ALA A 127 -6.96 15.47 17.55
C ALA A 127 -5.53 15.71 17.05
N LYS A 128 -4.84 14.66 16.59
CA LYS A 128 -3.49 14.76 16.01
C LYS A 128 -3.46 15.70 14.80
N LEU A 129 -4.46 15.63 13.92
CA LEU A 129 -4.58 16.53 12.78
C LEU A 129 -4.64 18.00 13.21
N LYS A 130 -5.47 18.31 14.22
CA LYS A 130 -5.59 19.68 14.75
C LYS A 130 -4.27 20.19 15.32
N GLU A 131 -3.54 19.35 16.05
CA GLU A 131 -2.20 19.67 16.57
C GLU A 131 -1.24 20.00 15.43
N MET A 132 -1.13 19.13 14.42
CA MET A 132 -0.23 19.35 13.27
C MET A 132 -0.61 20.59 12.44
N LEU A 133 -1.90 20.87 12.26
CA LEU A 133 -2.38 22.07 11.59
C LEU A 133 -2.00 23.34 12.37
N ASN A 134 -2.13 23.31 13.70
CA ASN A 134 -1.75 24.43 14.57
C ASN A 134 -0.25 24.68 14.54
N GLU A 135 0.57 23.63 14.63
CA GLU A 135 2.04 23.72 14.55
C GLU A 135 2.50 24.35 13.24
N LYS A 136 1.89 23.93 12.12
CA LYS A 136 2.19 24.45 10.78
C LYS A 136 1.50 25.76 10.44
N LYS A 137 0.63 26.28 11.33
CA LYS A 137 -0.23 27.46 11.09
C LYS A 137 -1.03 27.35 9.79
N LEU A 138 -1.50 26.15 9.49
CA LEU A 138 -2.30 25.84 8.31
C LEU A 138 -3.76 25.69 8.69
N ARG A 139 -4.64 26.00 7.74
CA ARG A 139 -6.05 25.65 7.85
C ARG A 139 -6.35 24.38 7.07
N GLU A 140 -7.39 23.64 7.47
CA GLU A 140 -7.76 22.37 6.86
C GLU A 140 -8.15 22.51 5.38
N ASP A 141 -8.71 23.66 4.96
CA ASP A 141 -9.04 23.99 3.57
C ASP A 141 -7.81 24.02 2.63
N GLN A 142 -6.62 24.19 3.18
CA GLN A 142 -5.37 24.25 2.42
C GLN A 142 -4.75 22.86 2.19
N VAL A 143 -5.16 21.84 2.93
CA VAL A 143 -4.61 20.48 2.84
C VAL A 143 -4.89 19.81 1.48
N PRO A 144 -6.08 19.95 0.86
CA PRO A 144 -6.33 19.45 -0.50
C PRO A 144 -5.35 20.01 -1.54
N GLU A 145 -5.00 21.29 -1.46
CA GLU A 145 -4.02 21.89 -2.39
C GLU A 145 -2.62 21.29 -2.20
N LEU A 146 -2.23 20.99 -0.95
CA LEU A 146 -0.97 20.30 -0.66
C LEU A 146 -0.98 18.88 -1.21
N LEU A 147 -2.09 18.16 -1.09
CA LEU A 147 -2.27 16.84 -1.70
C LEU A 147 -2.10 16.91 -3.21
N GLN A 148 -2.74 17.86 -3.88
CA GLN A 148 -2.62 18.03 -5.33
C GLN A 148 -1.16 18.30 -5.74
N LYS A 149 -0.48 19.24 -5.07
CA LYS A 149 0.94 19.53 -5.31
C LYS A 149 1.82 18.30 -5.11
N LEU A 150 1.54 17.48 -4.10
CA LEU A 150 2.27 16.25 -3.84
C LEU A 150 2.01 15.20 -4.93
N GLN A 151 0.78 15.08 -5.42
CA GLN A 151 0.43 14.19 -6.52
C GLN A 151 1.07 14.62 -7.84
N GLU A 152 1.08 15.91 -8.16
CA GLU A 152 1.78 16.45 -9.34
C GLU A 152 3.29 16.16 -9.26
N LYS A 153 3.91 16.37 -8.08
CA LYS A 153 5.30 15.97 -7.84
C LYS A 153 5.52 14.47 -8.05
N ALA A 154 4.60 13.63 -7.57
CA ALA A 154 4.69 12.18 -7.71
C ALA A 154 4.53 11.72 -9.17
N ILE A 155 3.61 12.33 -9.93
CA ILE A 155 3.42 12.08 -11.37
C ILE A 155 4.71 12.43 -12.11
N ASN A 156 5.25 13.64 -11.90
CA ASN A 156 6.49 14.07 -12.53
C ASN A 156 7.65 13.13 -12.20
N HIS A 157 7.80 12.72 -10.93
CA HIS A 157 8.81 11.74 -10.53
C HIS A 157 8.64 10.39 -11.22
N GLN A 158 7.42 9.87 -11.33
CA GLN A 158 7.14 8.60 -12.02
C GLN A 158 7.42 8.69 -13.52
N HIS A 159 7.05 9.81 -14.17
CA HIS A 159 7.39 10.06 -15.57
C HIS A 159 8.91 10.09 -15.77
N HIS A 160 9.66 10.77 -14.90
CA HIS A 160 11.11 10.75 -14.97
C HIS A 160 11.65 9.32 -14.86
N LEU A 161 11.21 8.51 -13.88
CA LEU A 161 11.67 7.11 -13.76
C LEU A 161 11.28 6.22 -14.95
N THR A 162 10.12 6.43 -15.56
CA THR A 162 9.61 5.57 -16.64
C THR A 162 10.22 5.92 -18.00
N THR A 163 10.49 7.21 -18.23
CA THR A 163 11.05 7.70 -19.50
C THR A 163 12.58 7.62 -19.51
N SER A 164 13.21 7.77 -18.35
CA SER A 164 14.67 7.78 -18.27
C SER A 164 15.23 6.38 -17.99
N ASN A 165 16.08 5.89 -18.88
CA ASN A 165 16.97 4.77 -18.60
C ASN A 165 18.10 5.26 -17.67
N LEU A 166 17.75 5.80 -16.51
CA LEU A 166 18.72 6.31 -15.56
C LEU A 166 19.59 5.15 -15.05
N PRO A 167 20.91 5.38 -14.92
CA PRO A 167 21.80 4.40 -14.34
C PRO A 167 21.36 3.97 -12.94
N LEU A 168 21.64 2.71 -12.60
CA LEU A 168 21.47 2.15 -11.26
C LEU A 168 20.01 2.18 -10.74
N ASP A 169 19.03 2.09 -11.64
CA ASP A 169 17.61 2.17 -11.27
C ASP A 169 17.22 1.13 -10.20
N HIS A 170 17.73 -0.11 -10.31
CA HIS A 170 17.49 -1.16 -9.33
C HIS A 170 18.06 -0.78 -7.95
N GLU A 171 19.32 -0.38 -7.88
CA GLU A 171 20.03 -0.05 -6.64
C GLU A 171 19.40 1.18 -5.96
N ARG A 172 19.07 2.20 -6.75
CA ARG A 172 18.40 3.43 -6.27
C ARG A 172 17.04 3.13 -5.66
N ASN A 173 16.17 2.44 -6.40
CA ASN A 173 14.84 2.07 -5.94
C ASN A 173 14.90 1.16 -4.70
N HIS A 174 15.90 0.30 -4.62
CA HIS A 174 16.10 -0.57 -3.46
C HIS A 174 16.50 0.24 -2.22
N LEU A 175 17.43 1.19 -2.36
CA LEU A 175 17.88 2.03 -1.25
C LEU A 175 16.75 2.90 -0.70
N GLU A 176 15.92 3.49 -1.56
CA GLU A 176 14.70 4.22 -1.16
C GLU A 176 13.72 3.32 -0.39
N GLY A 177 13.52 2.09 -0.87
CA GLY A 177 12.68 1.10 -0.20
C GLY A 177 13.19 0.69 1.20
N LEU A 178 14.51 0.57 1.36
CA LEU A 178 15.16 0.28 2.64
C LEU A 178 14.98 1.44 3.64
N HIS A 179 15.08 2.69 3.21
CA HIS A 179 14.82 3.84 4.08
C HIS A 179 13.39 3.81 4.63
N MET A 180 12.40 3.58 3.75
CA MET A 180 11.00 3.48 4.17
C MET A 180 10.77 2.31 5.14
N ALA A 181 11.44 1.18 4.93
CA ALA A 181 11.39 0.05 5.85
C ALA A 181 11.95 0.40 7.23
N LEU A 182 13.08 1.11 7.26
CA LEU A 182 13.75 1.55 8.47
C LEU A 182 12.86 2.51 9.29
N GLN A 183 12.24 3.50 8.64
CA GLN A 183 11.29 4.42 9.31
C GLN A 183 10.09 3.67 9.90
N ARG A 184 9.56 2.66 9.20
CA ARG A 184 8.49 1.80 9.74
C ARG A 184 8.95 1.02 10.98
N PHE A 185 10.17 0.49 10.99
CA PHE A 185 10.70 -0.22 12.15
C PHE A 185 10.92 0.72 13.35
N LYS A 186 11.43 1.94 13.14
CA LYS A 186 11.56 2.97 14.19
C LYS A 186 10.20 3.29 14.82
N LYS A 187 9.20 3.70 14.02
CA LYS A 187 7.83 4.00 14.48
C LYS A 187 7.19 2.82 15.23
N ARG A 188 7.48 1.57 14.82
CA ARG A 188 6.98 0.37 15.53
C ARG A 188 7.68 0.09 16.85
N ILE A 189 8.97 0.42 17.00
CA ILE A 189 9.68 0.26 18.28
C ILE A 189 9.15 1.27 19.31
N GLU A 190 8.85 2.48 18.85
CA GLU A 190 8.30 3.57 19.67
C GLU A 190 6.85 3.30 20.14
N ALA A 191 6.13 2.38 19.48
CA ALA A 191 4.79 2.02 19.89
C ALA A 191 4.78 1.23 21.23
N GLU A 192 3.99 1.71 22.20
CA GLU A 192 3.93 1.18 23.57
C GLU A 192 3.47 -0.29 23.65
N GLU A 193 2.62 -0.73 22.71
CA GLU A 193 1.95 -2.05 22.75
C GLU A 193 2.82 -3.24 22.24
N VAL A 194 4.13 -3.07 21.97
CA VAL A 194 4.97 -4.15 21.41
C VAL A 194 5.61 -5.00 22.49
N THR A 195 5.50 -6.33 22.40
CA THR A 195 6.13 -7.25 23.36
C THR A 195 7.67 -7.20 23.29
N ALA A 196 8.38 -7.56 24.36
CA ALA A 196 9.85 -7.57 24.37
C ALA A 196 10.45 -8.47 23.26
N LYS A 197 9.82 -9.62 23.00
CA LYS A 197 10.24 -10.56 21.94
C LYS A 197 10.06 -9.97 20.54
N GLU A 198 8.97 -9.24 20.32
CA GLU A 198 8.73 -8.54 19.05
C GLU A 198 9.65 -7.34 18.88
N ARG A 199 9.90 -6.56 19.94
CA ARG A 199 10.90 -5.49 19.92
C ARG A 199 12.28 -6.00 19.52
N MET A 200 12.70 -7.15 20.05
CA MET A 200 13.96 -7.78 19.65
C MET A 200 13.99 -8.15 18.16
N LYS A 201 12.91 -8.77 17.64
CA LYS A 201 12.80 -9.07 16.20
C LYS A 201 12.86 -7.81 15.33
N ILE A 202 12.19 -6.74 15.74
CA ILE A 202 12.21 -5.47 14.99
C ILE A 202 13.62 -4.86 15.01
N ARG A 203 14.33 -4.89 16.14
CA ARG A 203 15.73 -4.44 16.23
C ARG A 203 16.66 -5.23 15.32
N VAL A 204 16.48 -6.55 15.24
CA VAL A 204 17.26 -7.40 14.30
C VAL A 204 16.99 -6.99 12.85
N ASN A 205 15.73 -6.78 12.48
CA ASN A 205 15.40 -6.34 11.12
C ASN A 205 15.94 -4.94 10.82
N LEU A 206 15.89 -4.01 11.79
CA LEU A 206 16.43 -2.67 11.64
C LEU A 206 17.93 -2.69 11.37
N ARG A 207 18.68 -3.55 12.08
CA ARG A 207 20.12 -3.75 11.84
C ARG A 207 20.38 -4.25 10.42
N LYS A 208 19.68 -5.32 10.01
CA LYS A 208 19.82 -5.88 8.65
C LYS A 208 19.52 -4.86 7.57
N THR A 209 18.45 -4.07 7.73
CA THR A 209 18.10 -3.01 6.77
C THR A 209 19.19 -1.94 6.65
N LYS A 210 19.89 -1.62 7.75
CA LYS A 210 21.05 -0.71 7.70
C LYS A 210 22.25 -1.35 6.99
N GLU A 211 22.59 -2.59 7.32
CA GLU A 211 23.68 -3.34 6.67
C GLU A 211 23.45 -3.48 5.15
N ASP A 212 22.21 -3.80 4.76
CA ASP A 212 21.82 -3.86 3.34
C ASP A 212 21.97 -2.48 2.67
N ALA A 213 21.53 -1.41 3.34
CA ALA A 213 21.61 -0.05 2.80
C ALA A 213 23.06 0.41 2.61
N GLU A 214 23.95 0.13 3.57
CA GLU A 214 25.39 0.41 3.47
C GLU A 214 26.00 -0.28 2.23
N THR A 215 25.62 -1.52 1.97
CA THR A 215 26.08 -2.29 0.81
C THR A 215 25.64 -1.61 -0.51
N PHE A 216 24.40 -1.16 -0.60
CA PHE A 216 23.90 -0.44 -1.78
C PHE A 216 24.55 0.94 -1.94
N ILE A 217 24.78 1.68 -0.86
CA ILE A 217 25.48 2.97 -0.88
C ILE A 217 26.88 2.81 -1.47
N VAL A 218 27.65 1.81 -0.99
CA VAL A 218 28.99 1.52 -1.52
C VAL A 218 28.92 1.18 -3.01
N THR A 219 27.96 0.35 -3.42
CA THR A 219 27.78 -0.05 -4.83
C THR A 219 27.47 1.15 -5.72
N ILE A 220 26.55 2.01 -5.31
CA ILE A 220 26.18 3.22 -6.06
C ILE A 220 27.36 4.17 -6.17
N ASN A 221 28.04 4.45 -5.05
CA ASN A 221 29.17 5.36 -5.01
C ASN A 221 30.38 4.86 -5.81
N ALA A 222 30.57 3.54 -5.92
CA ALA A 222 31.62 2.96 -6.77
C ALA A 222 31.32 3.12 -8.27
N ALA A 223 30.04 3.04 -8.67
CA ALA A 223 29.62 3.17 -10.07
C ALA A 223 29.47 4.63 -10.52
N LEU A 224 29.21 5.58 -9.60
CA LEU A 224 28.92 6.97 -9.92
C LEU A 224 30.01 7.70 -10.73
N PRO A 225 31.32 7.58 -10.41
CA PRO A 225 32.36 8.28 -11.16
C PRO A 225 32.40 7.88 -12.65
N GLN A 226 32.22 6.58 -12.93
CA GLN A 226 32.20 6.10 -14.31
C GLN A 226 30.97 6.63 -15.07
N ILE A 227 29.81 6.66 -14.42
CA ILE A 227 28.56 7.18 -14.99
C ILE A 227 28.72 8.66 -15.35
N LEU A 228 29.29 9.47 -14.45
CA LEU A 228 29.53 10.89 -14.69
C LEU A 228 30.52 11.12 -15.84
N ALA A 229 31.62 10.36 -15.86
CA ALA A 229 32.59 10.42 -16.96
C ALA A 229 31.97 10.06 -18.31
N ASP A 230 31.08 9.06 -18.35
CA ASP A 230 30.36 8.69 -19.56
C ASP A 230 29.38 9.79 -20.03
N CYS A 231 28.70 10.48 -19.10
CA CYS A 231 27.87 11.65 -19.41
C CYS A 231 28.69 12.81 -20.01
N GLU A 232 29.86 13.11 -19.45
CA GLU A 232 30.76 14.15 -19.96
C GLU A 232 31.34 13.78 -21.34
N ASN A 233 31.67 12.51 -21.55
CA ASN A 233 32.17 12.02 -22.83
C ASN A 233 31.11 12.14 -23.94
N ARG A 234 29.85 11.82 -23.63
CA ARG A 234 28.72 12.00 -24.57
C ARG A 234 28.51 13.46 -24.95
N GLU A 235 28.65 14.37 -23.98
CA GLU A 235 28.55 15.81 -24.27
C GLU A 235 29.63 16.30 -25.21
N ARG A 236 30.89 15.90 -24.98
CA ARG A 236 32.01 16.25 -25.86
C ARG A 236 31.80 15.77 -27.30
N LYS A 237 31.07 14.67 -27.49
CA LYS A 237 30.68 14.12 -28.80
C LYS A 237 29.39 14.70 -29.37
N ASN A 238 28.71 15.59 -28.63
CA ASN A 238 27.39 16.13 -28.95
C ASN A 238 26.28 15.04 -29.06
N GLU A 239 26.41 13.97 -28.27
CA GLU A 239 25.51 12.80 -28.23
C GLU A 239 24.71 12.76 -26.91
N ARG A 240 24.14 13.90 -26.49
CA ARG A 240 23.41 14.00 -25.21
C ARG A 240 22.20 13.07 -25.18
N LYS A 241 22.02 12.37 -24.06
CA LYS A 241 20.82 11.56 -23.79
C LYS A 241 19.87 12.29 -22.85
N GLU A 242 18.59 11.96 -22.97
CA GLU A 242 17.57 12.37 -22.01
C GLU A 242 17.97 11.94 -20.59
N GLY A 243 18.00 12.89 -19.65
CA GLY A 243 18.42 12.66 -18.27
C GLY A 243 19.89 12.92 -17.95
N ASP A 244 20.77 13.15 -18.94
CA ASP A 244 22.20 13.45 -18.69
C ASP A 244 22.38 14.72 -17.83
N ASP A 245 21.51 15.73 -17.98
CA ASP A 245 21.56 16.96 -17.18
C ASP A 245 21.20 16.75 -15.70
N GLU A 246 20.34 15.77 -15.40
CA GLU A 246 20.00 15.40 -14.02
C GLU A 246 21.12 14.55 -13.40
N ILE A 247 21.69 13.60 -14.16
CA ILE A 247 22.79 12.75 -13.68
C ILE A 247 23.99 13.61 -13.25
N ARG A 248 24.29 14.69 -13.96
CA ARG A 248 25.38 15.62 -13.61
C ARG A 248 25.21 16.31 -12.25
N LYS A 249 23.97 16.44 -11.78
CA LYS A 249 23.68 17.03 -10.47
C LYS A 249 23.89 16.02 -9.33
N TRP A 250 24.08 14.73 -9.65
CA TRP A 250 24.22 13.70 -8.64
C TRP A 250 25.55 13.85 -7.91
N ARG A 251 25.47 13.67 -6.60
CA ARG A 251 26.63 13.57 -5.70
C ARG A 251 26.68 12.19 -5.07
N LEU A 252 27.81 11.89 -4.42
CA LEU A 252 27.95 10.68 -3.62
C LEU A 252 26.85 10.62 -2.56
N VAL A 253 26.30 9.42 -2.40
CA VAL A 253 25.30 9.10 -1.38
C VAL A 253 26.03 8.94 -0.05
N THR A 254 25.55 9.65 0.96
CA THR A 254 26.06 9.59 2.33
C THR A 254 25.11 8.78 3.21
N PRO A 255 25.57 8.25 4.36
CA PRO A 255 24.68 7.66 5.35
C PRO A 255 23.59 8.64 5.83
N GLN A 256 23.90 9.94 5.87
CA GLN A 256 22.94 10.98 6.24
C GLN A 256 21.78 11.06 5.25
N ASP A 257 22.05 10.93 3.94
CA ASP A 257 21.02 10.91 2.89
C ASP A 257 20.05 9.75 3.09
N PHE A 258 20.60 8.59 3.49
CA PHE A 258 19.78 7.43 3.82
C PHE A 258 18.99 7.62 5.11
N ASP A 259 19.51 8.30 6.13
CA ASP A 259 18.77 8.55 7.37
C ASP A 259 17.65 9.59 7.18
N CYS A 260 17.88 10.64 6.38
CA CYS A 260 16.88 11.67 6.08
C CYS A 260 15.95 11.32 4.90
N GLY A 261 16.25 10.28 4.11
CA GLY A 261 15.43 9.86 2.99
C GLY A 261 15.47 10.78 1.77
N ILE A 262 16.43 11.71 1.73
CA ILE A 262 16.62 12.67 0.64
C ILE A 262 17.84 12.22 -0.17
N PHE A 263 17.60 11.67 -1.36
CA PHE A 263 18.67 11.09 -2.17
C PHE A 263 19.20 12.06 -3.24
N PRO A 264 20.48 11.96 -3.64
CA PRO A 264 21.10 12.86 -4.63
C PRO A 264 20.42 12.91 -6.01
N TRP A 265 19.67 11.87 -6.37
CA TRP A 265 18.95 11.77 -7.64
C TRP A 265 17.49 12.22 -7.56
N GLN A 266 17.05 12.68 -6.39
CA GLN A 266 15.73 13.25 -6.22
C GLN A 266 15.85 14.76 -6.39
N SER A 267 15.30 15.29 -7.47
CA SER A 267 15.32 16.73 -7.82
C SER A 267 14.49 17.61 -6.86
N LEU A 268 14.10 17.08 -5.70
CA LEU A 268 13.09 17.64 -4.82
C LEU A 268 13.77 18.30 -3.61
N GLY A 269 14.02 19.59 -3.72
CA GLY A 269 14.30 20.43 -2.55
C GLY A 269 13.06 20.55 -1.66
N GLY A 270 13.24 20.31 -0.35
CA GLY A 270 12.30 20.69 0.72
C GLY A 270 11.23 19.66 1.12
N THR A 271 11.27 19.26 2.40
CA THR A 271 10.20 18.78 3.31
C THR A 271 9.00 18.03 2.71
N ILE A 272 9.21 17.11 1.76
CA ILE A 272 8.16 16.17 1.32
C ILE A 272 7.61 15.38 2.51
N GLU A 273 8.48 15.01 3.44
CA GLU A 273 8.14 14.19 4.60
C GLU A 273 7.11 14.87 5.52
N ASP A 274 7.25 16.18 5.74
CA ASP A 274 6.38 16.93 6.65
C ASP A 274 4.98 17.18 6.07
N ASP A 275 4.87 17.36 4.75
CA ASP A 275 3.57 17.49 4.07
C ASP A 275 2.91 16.12 3.91
N PHE A 276 3.70 15.08 3.62
CA PHE A 276 3.23 13.71 3.49
C PHE A 276 2.59 13.21 4.79
N GLU A 277 3.22 13.40 5.94
CA GLU A 277 2.65 12.95 7.23
C GLU A 277 1.35 13.71 7.57
N LEU A 278 1.30 15.02 7.32
CA LEU A 278 0.08 15.81 7.51
C LEU A 278 -1.07 15.29 6.65
N ILE A 279 -0.81 15.07 5.36
CA ILE A 279 -1.78 14.53 4.41
C ILE A 279 -2.20 13.12 4.83
N ASP A 280 -1.27 12.24 5.22
CA ASP A 280 -1.60 10.87 5.65
C ASP A 280 -2.53 10.87 6.87
N VAL A 281 -2.26 11.72 7.86
CA VAL A 281 -3.10 11.87 9.06
C VAL A 281 -4.47 12.44 8.70
N TRP A 282 -4.52 13.45 7.83
CA TRP A 282 -5.78 14.03 7.34
C TRP A 282 -6.63 12.97 6.64
N MET A 283 -6.07 12.26 5.65
CA MET A 283 -6.77 11.20 4.92
C MET A 283 -7.25 10.10 5.85
N LEU A 284 -6.39 9.61 6.74
CA LEU A 284 -6.76 8.57 7.71
C LEU A 284 -7.86 9.02 8.66
N SER A 285 -7.88 10.28 9.09
CA SER A 285 -8.94 10.79 9.95
C SER A 285 -10.31 10.65 9.29
N GLN A 286 -10.42 11.07 8.03
CA GLN A 286 -11.64 10.92 7.23
C GLN A 286 -11.97 9.44 6.97
N ARG A 287 -10.97 8.62 6.62
CA ARG A 287 -11.19 7.20 6.32
C ARG A 287 -11.71 6.42 7.53
N TYR A 288 -11.28 6.77 8.74
CA TYR A 288 -11.77 6.13 9.95
C TYR A 288 -13.19 6.59 10.32
N GLU A 289 -13.57 7.82 9.99
CA GLU A 289 -14.97 8.27 10.09
C GLU A 289 -15.86 7.50 9.10
N GLU A 290 -15.43 7.34 7.85
CA GLU A 290 -16.12 6.50 6.86
C GLU A 290 -16.24 5.04 7.33
N GLU A 291 -15.16 4.46 7.88
CA GLU A 291 -15.14 3.08 8.38
C GLU A 291 -16.17 2.85 9.49
N ILE A 292 -16.50 3.88 10.30
CA ILE A 292 -17.57 3.80 11.30
C ILE A 292 -18.91 3.59 10.59
N SER A 293 -19.27 4.52 9.68
CA SER A 293 -20.54 4.49 8.93
C SER A 293 -20.70 3.18 8.15
N GLU A 294 -19.66 2.79 7.40
CA GLU A 294 -19.69 1.57 6.58
C GLU A 294 -19.74 0.30 7.44
N THR A 295 -19.05 0.27 8.58
CA THR A 295 -19.14 -0.89 9.47
C THR A 295 -20.52 -1.02 10.12
N GLU A 296 -21.15 0.08 10.51
CA GLU A 296 -22.51 0.05 11.02
C GLU A 296 -23.51 -0.42 9.96
N LYS A 297 -23.33 0.00 8.70
CA LYS A 297 -24.11 -0.48 7.57
C LYS A 297 -23.93 -1.98 7.36
N GLU A 298 -22.68 -2.46 7.26
CA GLU A 298 -22.38 -3.91 7.15
C GLU A 298 -22.97 -4.72 8.32
N MET A 299 -22.97 -4.15 9.54
CA MET A 299 -23.57 -4.79 10.72
C MET A 299 -25.10 -4.90 10.61
N ARG A 300 -25.78 -3.85 10.13
CA ARG A 300 -27.23 -3.88 9.90
C ARG A 300 -27.60 -4.91 8.83
N GLU A 301 -26.92 -4.88 7.69
CA GLU A 301 -27.12 -5.84 6.59
C GLU A 301 -26.88 -7.28 7.05
N TYR A 302 -25.88 -7.51 7.92
CA TYR A 302 -25.63 -8.82 8.48
C TYR A 302 -26.78 -9.31 9.38
N ILE A 303 -27.32 -8.44 10.24
CA ILE A 303 -28.46 -8.77 11.11
C ILE A 303 -29.72 -9.03 10.27
N GLU A 304 -29.96 -8.22 9.26
CA GLU A 304 -31.08 -8.39 8.32
C GLU A 304 -30.97 -9.73 7.58
N GLY A 305 -29.80 -10.05 7.04
CA GLY A 305 -29.55 -11.33 6.37
C GLY A 305 -29.75 -12.54 7.28
N LEU A 306 -29.38 -12.43 8.57
CA LEU A 306 -29.67 -13.47 9.56
C LEU A 306 -31.17 -13.60 9.85
N THR A 307 -31.89 -12.48 9.88
CA THR A 307 -33.33 -12.44 10.12
C THR A 307 -34.09 -13.07 8.96
N THR A 308 -33.77 -12.70 7.73
CA THR A 308 -34.35 -13.29 6.51
C THR A 308 -34.11 -14.80 6.47
N LYS A 309 -32.88 -15.24 6.79
CA LYS A 309 -32.54 -16.67 6.82
C LYS A 309 -33.31 -17.43 7.91
N LYS A 310 -33.50 -16.81 9.08
CA LYS A 310 -34.30 -17.38 10.15
C LYS A 310 -35.76 -17.57 9.72
N ASN A 311 -36.34 -16.57 9.06
CA ASN A 311 -37.74 -16.62 8.60
C ASN A 311 -37.93 -17.68 7.53
N SER A 312 -37.05 -17.74 6.52
CA SER A 312 -37.08 -18.78 5.49
C SER A 312 -36.96 -20.20 6.08
N LEU A 313 -36.06 -20.42 7.06
CA LEU A 313 -35.99 -21.71 7.75
C LEU A 313 -37.25 -22.04 8.54
N HIS A 314 -37.90 -21.04 9.12
CA HIS A 314 -39.16 -21.23 9.85
C HIS A 314 -40.28 -21.67 8.90
N GLU A 315 -40.39 -21.03 7.73
CA GLU A 315 -41.34 -21.40 6.67
C GLU A 315 -41.08 -22.84 6.18
N GLU A 316 -39.84 -23.19 5.86
CA GLU A 316 -39.46 -24.55 5.45
C GLU A 316 -39.84 -25.61 6.50
N ILE A 317 -39.69 -25.28 7.79
CA ILE A 317 -40.07 -26.17 8.88
C ILE A 317 -41.61 -26.36 8.89
N LEU A 318 -42.37 -25.26 8.79
CA LEU A 318 -43.84 -25.31 8.76
C LEU A 318 -44.37 -26.10 7.56
N GLU A 319 -43.78 -25.92 6.38
CA GLU A 319 -44.14 -26.69 5.17
C GLU A 319 -43.91 -28.19 5.37
N ARG A 320 -42.77 -28.58 5.96
CA ARG A 320 -42.49 -30.00 6.25
C ARG A 320 -43.48 -30.60 7.24
N TYR A 321 -43.89 -29.85 8.27
CA TYR A 321 -44.92 -30.30 9.20
C TYR A 321 -46.28 -30.44 8.52
N ALA A 322 -46.65 -29.51 7.62
CA ALA A 322 -47.91 -29.58 6.89
C ALA A 322 -48.00 -30.80 5.95
N VAL A 323 -46.88 -31.19 5.32
CA VAL A 323 -46.79 -32.36 4.43
C VAL A 323 -46.80 -33.69 5.19
N GLY A 324 -46.27 -33.73 6.43
CA GLY A 324 -46.25 -34.94 7.27
C GLY A 324 -47.57 -35.29 7.98
N THR A 325 -48.60 -34.44 7.86
CA THR A 325 -49.96 -34.65 8.41
C THR A 325 -50.99 -35.13 7.39
N LYS A 326 -50.56 -35.49 6.17
CA LYS A 326 -51.35 -36.27 5.20
C LYS A 326 -50.82 -37.69 5.16
#